data_AF-A0A7L0LE93-F1
#
_entry.id   AF-A0A7L0LE93-F1
#
_cell.length_a   1.000
_cell.length_b   1.000
_cell.length_c   1.000
_cell.angle_alpha   90.00
_cell.angle_beta   90.00
_cell.angle_gamma   90.00
#
_symmetry.space_group_name_H-M   'P 1'
#
loop_
_entity.id
_entity.type
_entity.pdbx_description
1 polymer ?
#
loop_
_entity_poly.entity_id
_entity_poly.type
_entity_poly.pdbx_seq_one_letter_code
_entity_poly.pdbx_strand_id
1 'polypeptide(L)'
;VDRLLSLLHSISSRLSDKELSAMKFLCLNIVKKGKLATVQSARDLFNILMELQEITNDNLNFLKQLLQHIDRKDLLALVVQFEEEEPLGPDNQPDEHEKAVNVICKNVGRDWKRLMRELGMSEAKLDRIEAAHRYNLYEELCQGLREWQRGKGKDAKVADLIRALRGCHLNLVADLVEE
;
A
#
# COMPACT_ATOMS: atom_id res chain seq x y z
N VAL A 1 -1.70 -8.67 21.75
CA VAL A 1 -2.72 -7.62 21.98
C VAL A 1 -3.21 -7.21 20.62
N ASP A 2 -4.51 -7.30 20.33
CA ASP A 2 -5.05 -6.93 19.02
C ASP A 2 -4.72 -5.46 18.73
N ARG A 3 -3.94 -5.23 17.67
CA ARG A 3 -3.50 -3.90 17.27
C ARG A 3 -4.70 -3.01 16.93
N LEU A 4 -5.68 -3.56 16.22
CA LEU A 4 -6.90 -2.84 15.86
C LEU A 4 -7.66 -2.40 17.10
N LEU A 5 -7.78 -3.27 18.12
CA LEU A 5 -8.42 -2.88 19.38
C LEU A 5 -7.65 -1.74 20.07
N SER A 6 -6.32 -1.71 19.97
CA SER A 6 -5.48 -0.65 20.55
C SER A 6 -5.64 0.69 19.81
N LEU A 7 -5.73 0.65 18.48
CA LEU A 7 -6.05 1.81 17.65
C LEU A 7 -7.46 2.34 17.98
N LEU A 8 -8.47 1.46 17.94
CA LEU A 8 -9.86 1.83 18.21
C LEU A 8 -10.03 2.39 19.62
N HIS A 9 -9.29 1.86 20.60
CA HIS A 9 -9.26 2.41 21.95
C HIS A 9 -8.70 3.85 21.95
N SER A 10 -7.57 4.06 21.28
CA SER A 10 -6.92 5.37 21.17
C SER A 10 -7.84 6.39 20.49
N ILE A 11 -8.52 5.98 19.41
CA ILE A 11 -9.52 6.81 18.72
C ILE A 11 -10.70 7.09 19.66
N SER A 12 -11.23 6.07 20.34
CA SER A 12 -12.37 6.23 21.25
C SER A 12 -12.09 7.21 22.38
N SER A 13 -10.86 7.24 22.92
CA SER A 13 -10.45 8.18 23.98
C SER A 13 -10.29 9.63 23.50
N ARG A 14 -10.15 9.85 22.19
CA ARG A 14 -9.94 11.16 21.57
C ARG A 14 -11.23 11.73 20.93
N LEU A 15 -12.31 10.97 20.96
CA LEU A 15 -13.64 11.37 20.49
C LEU A 15 -14.43 12.02 21.63
N SER A 16 -15.06 13.14 21.31
CA SER A 16 -16.02 13.84 22.17
C SER A 16 -17.44 13.31 21.99
N ASP A 17 -18.32 13.58 22.96
CA ASP A 17 -19.71 13.16 22.91
C ASP A 17 -20.48 13.71 21.69
N LYS A 18 -20.09 14.89 21.21
CA LYS A 18 -20.66 15.51 19.99
C LYS A 18 -20.29 14.71 18.74
N GLU A 19 -19.02 14.34 18.62
CA GLU A 19 -18.51 13.53 17.49
C GLU A 19 -19.09 12.11 17.53
N LEU A 20 -19.20 11.52 18.73
CA LEU A 20 -19.86 10.23 18.93
C LEU A 20 -21.32 10.29 18.49
N SER A 21 -22.04 11.36 18.83
CA SER A 21 -23.43 11.54 18.39
C SER A 21 -23.52 11.63 16.87
N ALA A 22 -22.62 12.39 16.23
CA ALA A 22 -22.55 12.47 14.77
C ALA A 22 -22.27 11.09 14.12
N MET A 23 -21.32 10.32 14.66
CA MET A 23 -21.04 8.95 14.21
C MET A 23 -22.26 8.03 14.36
N LYS A 24 -22.98 8.11 15.48
CA LYS A 24 -24.22 7.33 15.69
C LYS A 24 -25.25 7.62 14.60
N PHE A 25 -25.39 8.87 14.16
CA PHE A 25 -26.29 9.23 13.06
C PHE A 25 -25.88 8.58 11.73
N LEU A 26 -24.60 8.56 11.42
CA LEU A 26 -24.09 7.89 10.20
C LEU A 26 -24.29 6.38 10.25
N CYS A 27 -24.12 5.79 11.43
CA CYS A 27 -24.35 4.38 11.65
C CYS A 27 -25.83 3.98 11.59
N LEU A 28 -26.81 4.91 11.59
CA LEU A 28 -28.25 4.55 11.52
C LEU A 28 -28.63 3.78 10.25
N ASN A 29 -27.86 3.95 9.16
CA ASN A 29 -28.09 3.25 7.91
C ASN A 29 -27.62 1.78 7.95
N ILE A 30 -26.79 1.42 8.93
CA ILE A 30 -26.12 0.11 9.01
C ILE A 30 -26.51 -0.62 10.31
N VAL A 31 -26.55 0.10 11.42
CA VAL A 31 -26.88 -0.39 12.75
C VAL A 31 -28.32 -0.03 13.08
N LYS A 32 -29.12 -1.02 13.49
CA LYS A 32 -30.50 -0.81 13.93
C LYS A 32 -30.54 0.17 15.12
N LYS A 33 -31.52 1.09 15.11
CA LYS A 33 -31.75 2.09 16.19
C LYS A 33 -31.72 1.48 17.61
N GLY A 34 -32.25 0.27 17.78
CA GLY A 34 -32.23 -0.43 19.07
C GLY A 34 -30.82 -0.75 19.57
N LYS A 35 -29.90 -1.19 18.70
CA LYS A 35 -28.50 -1.42 19.07
C LYS A 35 -27.77 -0.10 19.33
N LEU A 36 -28.01 0.95 18.53
CA LEU A 36 -27.39 2.27 18.75
C LEU A 36 -27.82 2.94 20.07
N ALA A 37 -29.03 2.68 20.56
CA ALA A 37 -29.50 3.18 21.86
C ALA A 37 -28.72 2.58 23.04
N THR A 38 -28.14 1.38 22.87
CA THR A 38 -27.33 0.73 23.91
C THR A 38 -25.88 1.25 23.95
N VAL A 39 -25.44 1.96 22.91
CA VAL A 39 -24.08 2.50 22.80
C VAL A 39 -23.93 3.70 23.73
N GLN A 40 -23.17 3.56 24.81
CA GLN A 40 -22.86 4.66 25.74
C GLN A 40 -21.53 5.33 25.38
N SER A 41 -20.60 4.59 24.78
CA SER A 41 -19.27 5.07 24.41
C SER A 41 -18.92 4.82 22.94
N ALA A 42 -17.91 5.54 22.42
CA ALA A 42 -17.38 5.29 21.08
C ALA A 42 -16.80 3.87 20.93
N ARG A 43 -16.28 3.29 22.02
CA ARG A 43 -15.80 1.92 22.06
C ARG A 43 -16.94 0.92 21.82
N ASP A 44 -18.11 1.14 22.41
CA ASP A 44 -19.28 0.27 22.19
C ASP A 44 -19.74 0.34 20.73
N LEU A 45 -19.67 1.53 20.13
CA LEU A 45 -19.98 1.71 18.71
C LEU A 45 -19.03 0.90 17.83
N PHE A 46 -17.72 1.00 18.08
CA PHE A 46 -16.72 0.27 17.30
C PHE A 46 -16.83 -1.24 17.49
N ASN A 47 -17.13 -1.74 18.69
CA ASN A 47 -17.39 -3.16 18.91
C ASN A 47 -18.57 -3.66 18.07
N ILE A 48 -19.67 -2.91 17.99
CA ILE A 48 -20.81 -3.28 17.15
C ILE A 48 -20.43 -3.28 15.66
N LEU A 49 -19.65 -2.30 15.22
CA LEU A 49 -19.19 -2.23 13.83
C LEU A 49 -18.23 -3.37 13.48
N MET A 50 -17.42 -3.82 14.45
CA MET A 50 -16.61 -5.03 14.32
C MET A 50 -17.47 -6.30 14.26
N GLU A 51 -18.49 -6.43 15.11
CA GLU A 51 -19.46 -7.55 15.05
C GLU A 51 -20.16 -7.64 13.69
N LEU A 52 -20.42 -6.49 13.07
CA LEU A 52 -21.04 -6.40 11.75
C LEU A 52 -20.05 -6.57 10.59
N GLN A 53 -18.75 -6.76 10.88
CA GLN A 53 -17.66 -6.82 9.89
C GLN A 53 -17.52 -5.58 9.00
N GLU A 54 -18.06 -4.44 9.44
CA GLU A 54 -17.90 -3.15 8.76
C GLU A 54 -16.53 -2.52 9.05
N ILE A 55 -15.96 -2.86 10.22
CA ILE A 55 -14.60 -2.51 10.60
C ILE A 55 -13.86 -3.82 10.91
N THR A 56 -12.88 -4.16 10.08
CA THR A 56 -11.99 -5.31 10.28
C THR A 56 -10.53 -4.88 10.15
N ASN A 57 -9.58 -5.75 10.51
CA ASN A 57 -8.15 -5.44 10.35
C ASN A 57 -7.80 -5.10 8.89
N ASP A 58 -8.45 -5.76 7.93
CA ASP A 58 -8.18 -5.59 6.49
C ASP A 58 -9.09 -4.54 5.83
N ASN A 59 -10.10 -4.03 6.55
CA ASN A 59 -11.08 -3.08 6.00
C ASN A 59 -11.46 -2.03 7.04
N LEU A 60 -10.75 -0.89 7.00
CA LEU A 60 -11.04 0.30 7.81
C LEU A 60 -11.71 1.41 6.99
N ASN A 61 -12.18 1.13 5.77
CA ASN A 61 -12.80 2.14 4.90
C ASN A 61 -14.01 2.80 5.56
N PHE A 62 -14.85 2.00 6.23
CA PHE A 62 -16.01 2.54 6.93
C PHE A 62 -15.60 3.45 8.10
N LEU A 63 -14.59 3.05 8.87
CA LEU A 63 -14.02 3.87 9.94
C LEU A 63 -13.46 5.19 9.40
N LYS A 64 -12.74 5.17 8.27
CA LYS A 64 -12.24 6.37 7.61
C LYS A 64 -13.36 7.31 7.18
N GLN A 65 -14.44 6.79 6.59
CA GLN A 65 -15.60 7.60 6.20
C GLN A 65 -16.23 8.29 7.42
N LEU A 66 -16.39 7.56 8.53
CA LEU A 66 -16.90 8.14 9.77
C LEU A 66 -15.99 9.28 10.27
N LEU A 67 -14.67 9.07 10.27
CA LEU A 67 -13.68 10.07 10.70
C LEU A 67 -13.60 11.29 9.76
N GLN A 68 -13.77 11.09 8.45
CA GLN A 68 -13.88 12.17 7.47
C GLN A 68 -15.11 13.03 7.73
N HIS A 69 -16.25 12.40 8.02
CA HIS A 69 -17.50 13.12 8.20
C HIS A 69 -17.53 13.95 9.51
N ILE A 70 -16.75 13.57 10.52
CA ILE A 70 -16.58 14.39 11.73
C ILE A 70 -15.42 15.40 11.59
N ASP A 71 -14.84 15.54 10.39
CA ASP A 71 -13.70 16.43 10.08
C ASP A 71 -12.44 16.20 10.96
N ARG A 72 -12.31 15.03 11.59
CA ARG A 72 -11.16 14.68 12.43
C ARG A 72 -10.04 14.06 11.61
N LYS A 73 -9.39 14.91 10.82
CA LYS A 73 -8.22 14.55 9.99
C LYS A 73 -7.05 14.00 10.81
N ASP A 74 -6.91 14.42 12.07
CA ASP A 74 -5.93 13.92 13.02
C ASP A 74 -6.13 12.44 13.33
N LEU A 75 -7.39 12.02 13.56
CA LEU A 75 -7.72 10.62 13.84
C LEU A 75 -7.65 9.78 12.57
N LEU A 76 -8.02 10.36 11.42
CA LEU A 76 -7.88 9.68 10.14
C LEU A 76 -6.41 9.38 9.82
N ALA A 77 -5.50 10.31 10.10
CA ALA A 77 -4.07 10.08 9.96
C ALA A 77 -3.59 8.91 10.83
N LEU A 78 -4.14 8.71 12.03
CA LEU A 78 -3.83 7.54 12.87
C LEU A 78 -4.34 6.24 12.25
N VAL A 79 -5.51 6.24 11.62
CA VAL A 79 -6.05 5.05 10.92
C VAL A 79 -5.23 4.72 9.68
N VAL A 80 -4.83 5.74 8.91
CA VAL A 80 -3.95 5.57 7.75
C VAL A 80 -2.58 5.06 8.21
N GLN A 81 -2.01 5.68 9.24
CA GLN A 81 -0.78 5.20 9.87
C GLN A 81 -0.95 3.78 10.40
N PHE A 82 -2.11 3.35 10.86
CA PHE A 82 -2.34 1.98 11.31
C PHE A 82 -2.43 0.97 10.16
N GLU A 83 -3.03 1.34 9.03
CA GLU A 83 -2.97 0.51 7.82
C GLU A 83 -1.57 0.48 7.21
N GLU A 84 -0.82 1.58 7.31
CA GLU A 84 0.59 1.66 6.92
C GLU A 84 1.50 0.96 7.94
N GLU A 85 1.14 0.98 9.23
CA GLU A 85 1.69 0.22 10.37
C GLU A 85 0.99 -1.14 10.48
N GLU A 86 0.84 -1.81 9.33
CA GLU A 86 1.04 -3.26 9.32
C GLU A 86 2.32 -3.55 10.14
N PRO A 87 2.39 -4.65 10.91
CA PRO A 87 3.72 -5.16 11.21
C PRO A 87 4.47 -5.18 9.90
N LEU A 88 5.62 -4.52 9.90
CA LEU A 88 6.78 -4.98 9.16
C LEU A 88 7.00 -6.44 9.60
N GLY A 89 6.17 -7.35 9.09
CA GLY A 89 6.50 -8.75 9.04
C GLY A 89 7.79 -8.82 8.24
N PRO A 90 8.74 -9.68 8.60
CA PRO A 90 10.01 -9.82 7.89
C PRO A 90 9.88 -10.22 6.41
N ASP A 91 8.67 -10.20 5.85
CA ASP A 91 8.31 -10.65 4.52
C ASP A 91 7.65 -9.56 3.65
N ASN A 92 7.43 -8.35 4.19
CA ASN A 92 7.19 -7.13 3.41
C ASN A 92 8.41 -6.22 3.59
N GLN A 93 9.47 -6.58 2.88
CA GLN A 93 10.62 -5.74 2.66
C GLN A 93 10.28 -4.80 1.49
N PRO A 94 9.90 -3.52 1.69
CA PRO A 94 9.94 -2.51 0.63
C PRO A 94 11.40 -2.16 0.23
N ASP A 95 12.35 -3.08 0.38
CA ASP A 95 13.74 -2.70 0.63
C ASP A 95 14.77 -3.58 -0.09
N GLU A 96 14.33 -4.54 -0.90
CA GLU A 96 15.21 -5.32 -1.80
C GLU A 96 14.83 -5.08 -3.25
N HIS A 97 13.56 -5.26 -3.65
CA HIS A 97 13.12 -4.93 -5.01
C HIS A 97 13.16 -3.45 -5.28
N GLU A 98 12.73 -2.59 -4.36
CA GLU A 98 12.76 -1.14 -4.57
C GLU A 98 14.20 -0.61 -4.54
N LYS A 99 15.05 -1.14 -3.65
CA LYS A 99 16.50 -0.87 -3.68
C LYS A 99 17.13 -1.35 -4.98
N ALA A 100 16.84 -2.58 -5.40
CA ALA A 100 17.31 -3.15 -6.66
C ALA A 100 16.88 -2.30 -7.85
N VAL A 101 15.59 -1.95 -7.92
CA VAL A 101 15.03 -1.08 -8.98
C VAL A 101 15.70 0.29 -8.95
N ASN A 102 15.95 0.88 -7.79
CA ASN A 102 16.64 2.17 -7.66
C ASN A 102 18.12 2.07 -8.11
N VAL A 103 18.84 1.02 -7.70
CA VAL A 103 20.22 0.74 -8.14
C VAL A 103 20.27 0.51 -9.64
N ILE A 104 19.32 -0.26 -10.19
CA ILE A 104 19.18 -0.50 -11.62
C ILE A 104 18.86 0.81 -12.36
N CYS A 105 17.88 1.60 -11.92
CA CYS A 105 17.52 2.87 -12.56
C CYS A 105 18.70 3.87 -12.57
N LYS A 106 19.57 3.83 -11.55
CA LYS A 106 20.75 4.70 -11.47
C LYS A 106 21.93 4.25 -12.34
N ASN A 107 22.05 2.95 -12.61
CA ASN A 107 23.23 2.38 -13.27
C ASN A 107 22.96 1.86 -14.69
N VAL A 108 21.71 1.59 -15.04
CA VAL A 108 21.31 1.11 -16.36
C VAL A 108 20.79 2.29 -17.17
N GLY A 109 21.59 2.70 -18.16
CA GLY A 109 21.24 3.79 -19.08
C GLY A 109 20.50 3.31 -20.32
N ARG A 110 21.16 3.40 -21.47
CA ARG A 110 20.56 3.14 -22.80
C ARG A 110 20.16 1.67 -23.05
N ASP A 111 20.67 0.75 -22.24
CA ASP A 111 20.42 -0.69 -22.39
C ASP A 111 19.14 -1.19 -21.69
N TRP A 112 18.32 -0.28 -21.15
CA TRP A 112 17.08 -0.63 -20.46
C TRP A 112 16.14 -1.48 -21.33
N LYS A 113 16.06 -1.24 -22.64
CA LYS A 113 15.23 -2.04 -23.56
C LYS A 113 15.70 -3.49 -23.65
N ARG A 114 17.02 -3.71 -23.62
CA ARG A 114 17.60 -5.05 -23.63
C ARG A 114 17.26 -5.77 -22.33
N LEU A 115 17.39 -5.08 -21.19
CA LEU A 115 17.00 -5.61 -19.89
C LEU A 115 15.53 -5.99 -19.84
N MET A 116 14.65 -5.12 -20.35
CA MET A 116 13.22 -5.39 -20.35
C MET A 116 12.83 -6.55 -21.26
N ARG A 117 13.53 -6.74 -22.38
CA ARG A 117 13.35 -7.90 -23.27
C ARG A 117 13.77 -9.19 -22.57
N GLU A 118 14.90 -9.19 -21.85
CA GLU A 118 15.34 -10.32 -21.02
C GLU A 118 14.36 -10.64 -19.88
N LEU A 119 13.69 -9.62 -19.34
CA LEU A 119 12.61 -9.78 -18.36
C LEU A 119 11.29 -10.29 -18.99
N GLY A 120 11.25 -10.51 -20.29
CA GLY A 120 10.11 -11.08 -21.01
C GLY A 120 9.01 -10.07 -21.34
N MET A 121 9.30 -8.76 -21.35
CA MET A 121 8.32 -7.78 -21.82
C MET A 121 8.21 -7.77 -23.35
N SER A 122 7.00 -7.52 -23.85
CA SER A 122 6.72 -7.44 -25.28
C SER A 122 7.18 -6.12 -25.89
N GLU A 123 7.63 -6.15 -27.14
CA GLU A 123 8.02 -4.94 -27.91
C GLU A 123 6.92 -3.88 -27.91
N ALA A 124 5.65 -4.29 -28.02
CA ALA A 124 4.52 -3.35 -27.97
C ALA A 124 4.40 -2.58 -26.63
N LYS A 125 4.88 -3.13 -25.51
CA LYS A 125 4.94 -2.42 -24.23
C LYS A 125 6.17 -1.51 -24.17
N LEU A 126 7.30 -1.95 -24.71
CA LEU A 126 8.52 -1.15 -24.81
C LEU A 126 8.30 0.12 -25.64
N ASP A 127 7.65 -0.02 -26.79
CA ASP A 127 7.32 1.10 -27.68
C ASP A 127 6.39 2.10 -27.01
N ARG A 128 5.44 1.63 -26.18
CA ARG A 128 4.55 2.50 -25.40
C ARG A 128 5.30 3.29 -24.34
N ILE A 129 6.22 2.64 -23.62
CA ILE A 129 7.03 3.29 -22.58
C ILE A 129 7.96 4.34 -23.22
N GLU A 130 8.63 3.99 -24.32
CA GLU A 130 9.47 4.92 -25.08
C GLU A 130 8.67 6.10 -25.64
N ALA A 131 7.47 5.85 -26.17
CA ALA A 131 6.60 6.92 -26.66
C ALA A 131 6.14 7.86 -25.53
N ALA A 132 5.92 7.33 -24.33
CA ALA A 132 5.44 8.08 -23.17
C ALA A 132 6.56 8.88 -22.47
N HIS A 133 7.81 8.44 -22.52
CA HIS A 133 8.91 8.99 -21.71
C HIS A 133 10.19 9.33 -22.50
N ARG A 134 10.06 9.68 -23.78
CA ARG A 134 11.12 10.00 -24.78
C ARG A 134 12.34 10.81 -24.31
N TYR A 135 12.24 11.59 -23.23
CA TYR A 135 13.31 12.47 -22.76
C TYR A 135 13.96 12.03 -21.44
N ASN A 136 13.51 10.93 -20.83
CA ASN A 136 14.01 10.50 -19.54
C ASN A 136 14.17 8.97 -19.46
N LEU A 137 15.39 8.50 -19.75
CA LEU A 137 15.79 7.10 -19.69
C LEU A 137 15.59 6.48 -18.30
N TYR A 138 15.76 7.27 -17.24
CA TYR A 138 15.52 6.84 -15.87
C TYR A 138 14.05 6.50 -15.65
N GLU A 139 13.15 7.36 -16.13
CA GLU A 139 11.70 7.16 -16.03
C GLU A 139 11.22 6.02 -16.95
N GLU A 140 11.76 5.90 -18.17
CA GLU A 140 11.48 4.77 -19.05
C GLU A 140 11.80 3.43 -18.38
N LEU A 141 12.99 3.33 -17.77
CA LEU A 141 13.45 2.12 -17.09
C LEU A 141 12.64 1.83 -15.82
N CYS A 142 12.40 2.85 -14.99
CA CYS A 142 11.61 2.70 -13.77
C CYS A 142 10.14 2.36 -14.07
N GLN A 143 9.55 2.90 -15.14
CA GLN A 143 8.22 2.49 -15.61
C GLN A 143 8.22 1.06 -16.15
N GLY A 144 9.23 0.66 -16.92
CA GLY A 144 9.37 -0.71 -17.41
C GLY A 144 9.48 -1.74 -16.28
N LEU A 145 10.27 -1.45 -15.25
CA LEU A 145 10.40 -2.32 -14.08
C LEU A 145 9.09 -2.43 -13.29
N ARG A 146 8.39 -1.31 -13.09
CA ARG A 146 7.06 -1.31 -12.44
C ARG A 146 6.02 -2.07 -13.26
N GLU A 147 6.01 -1.90 -14.57
CA GLU A 147 5.14 -2.63 -15.50
C GLU A 147 5.39 -4.14 -15.45
N TRP A 148 6.67 -4.54 -15.45
CA TRP A 148 7.07 -5.93 -15.28
C TRP A 148 6.62 -6.48 -13.92
N GLN A 149 6.88 -5.75 -12.84
CA GLN A 149 6.52 -6.13 -11.48
C GLN A 149 5.00 -6.28 -11.33
N ARG A 150 4.22 -5.36 -11.93
CA ARG A 150 2.75 -5.44 -11.96
C ARG A 150 2.26 -6.63 -12.79
N GLY A 151 2.96 -6.99 -13.86
CA GLY A 151 2.63 -8.14 -14.70
C GLY A 151 2.93 -9.50 -14.05
N LYS A 152 4.03 -9.59 -13.28
CA LYS A 152 4.46 -10.80 -12.55
C LYS A 152 3.84 -10.92 -11.16
N GLY A 153 3.38 -9.82 -10.56
CA GLY A 153 2.77 -9.82 -9.23
C GLY A 153 3.67 -10.46 -8.17
N LYS A 154 3.18 -11.52 -7.53
CA LYS A 154 3.89 -12.27 -6.47
C LYS A 154 5.06 -13.12 -6.99
N ASP A 155 5.12 -13.37 -8.29
CA ASP A 155 6.22 -14.13 -8.92
C ASP A 155 7.41 -13.25 -9.32
N ALA A 156 7.33 -11.93 -9.11
CA ALA A 156 8.43 -11.02 -9.34
C ALA A 156 9.47 -11.19 -8.22
N LYS A 157 10.65 -11.73 -8.54
CA LYS A 157 11.76 -11.93 -7.58
C LYS A 157 13.00 -11.12 -7.98
N VAL A 158 13.79 -10.61 -7.01
CA VAL A 158 15.10 -9.95 -7.30
C VAL A 158 16.00 -10.87 -8.11
N ALA A 159 15.96 -12.18 -7.85
CA ALA A 159 16.71 -13.18 -8.62
C ALA A 159 16.41 -13.16 -10.13
N ASP A 160 15.18 -12.80 -10.55
CA ASP A 160 14.85 -12.64 -11.96
C ASP A 160 15.48 -11.35 -12.53
N LEU A 161 15.55 -10.28 -11.74
CA LEU A 161 16.26 -9.04 -12.09
C LEU A 161 17.77 -9.29 -12.22
N ILE A 162 18.39 -9.95 -11.23
CA ILE A 162 19.82 -10.32 -11.26
C ILE A 162 20.14 -11.20 -12.48
N ARG A 163 19.29 -12.19 -12.79
CA ARG A 163 19.46 -13.04 -13.97
C ARG A 163 19.41 -12.23 -15.26
N ALA A 164 18.44 -11.32 -15.39
CA ALA A 164 18.29 -10.47 -16.56
C ALA A 164 19.46 -9.48 -16.71
N LEU A 165 19.95 -8.91 -15.60
CA LEU A 165 21.14 -8.04 -15.58
C LEU A 165 22.39 -8.80 -16.04
N ARG A 166 22.62 -10.02 -15.54
CA ARG A 166 23.73 -10.89 -15.97
C ARG A 166 23.60 -11.27 -17.46
N GLY A 167 22.40 -11.55 -17.95
CA GLY A 167 22.12 -11.77 -19.38
C GLY A 167 22.40 -10.55 -20.27
N CYS A 168 22.30 -9.35 -19.71
CA CYS A 168 22.66 -8.10 -20.38
C CYS A 168 24.14 -7.72 -20.26
N HIS A 169 24.98 -8.57 -19.66
CA HIS A 169 26.37 -8.27 -19.27
C HIS A 169 26.54 -7.12 -18.25
N LEU A 170 25.47 -6.76 -17.53
CA LEU A 170 25.48 -5.75 -16.48
C LEU A 170 25.87 -6.37 -15.13
N ASN A 171 26.97 -7.13 -15.13
CA ASN A 171 27.40 -7.92 -13.97
C ASN A 171 27.67 -7.03 -12.75
N LEU A 172 28.26 -5.85 -12.95
CA LEU A 172 28.51 -4.88 -11.87
C LEU A 172 27.22 -4.42 -11.18
N VAL A 173 26.15 -4.21 -11.95
CA VAL A 173 24.84 -3.82 -11.40
C VAL A 173 24.16 -5.01 -10.75
N ALA A 174 24.34 -6.21 -11.29
CA ALA A 174 23.83 -7.45 -10.70
C ALA A 174 24.45 -7.71 -9.33
N ASP A 175 25.77 -7.50 -9.19
CA ASP A 175 26.49 -7.68 -7.93
C ASP A 175 26.06 -6.60 -6.91
N LEU A 176 25.86 -5.34 -7.32
CA LEU A 176 25.31 -4.26 -6.48
C LEU A 176 23.85 -4.47 -6.04
N VAL A 177 23.11 -5.34 -6.73
CA VAL A 177 21.73 -5.71 -6.40
C VAL A 177 21.70 -6.95 -5.51
N GLU A 178 22.78 -7.74 -5.49
CA GLU A 178 22.96 -8.95 -4.68
C GLU A 178 23.56 -8.65 -3.29
N GLU A 179 24.17 -7.47 -3.12
CA GLU A 179 24.80 -6.94 -1.89
C GLU A 179 23.82 -6.19 -0.96
#